data_AF-A0A1E7F5T3-F1
#
_entry.id   AF-A0A1E7F5T3-F1
#
_cell.length_a   1.000
_cell.length_b   1.000
_cell.length_c   1.000
_cell.angle_alpha   90.00
_cell.angle_beta   90.00
_cell.angle_gamma   90.00
#
_symmetry.space_group_name_H-M   'P 1'
#
loop_
_entity.id
_entity.type
_entity.pdbx_description
1 polymer ?
#
loop_
_entity_poly.entity_id
_entity_poly.type
_entity_poly.pdbx_seq_one_letter_code
_entity_poly.pdbx_strand_id
1 'polypeptide(L)'
;MTELLDNNTKLDFVAGISPQYWSYVPMSVMDVLNLKLKDGINWMIIHDNNNNNNDYNLSSKQKSLSDDKDGNDNDNGRAGEKKNEFMLSPISRCLLVGYIVYKSQRRDGSMIYILDDGTGLIDCVHWLNNYSNNNDTQQDIYHLPSLNMTGGDNTNDQDDDYTDDAAAACFSVGDPVRIFGKIECLASISKTQKNKEMNSEGRGNHKHNHNGYDNDNNVHYIVREIHTSLIERFGSLGSLGNINSCLDNLGPQIQSQINNKINLPAADDIYTCSWRVFGTNCCCNLSYMDDMLYCHCQCKVEPLDPSYHFRDAILHILQSMQARTTERLQFIYKQIRNNEQLQTLASREIIVVDEQQQHDTTTKKKNTLIDRLFLKTFSALRNDGIVCLLNTNTDEYLLITRDKVLEPYIRNQIDEKKKNNKRISNYISYENSPPYISRVLHNERLLYIKRLIQQQDNEKN
;
A
#
# COMPACT_ATOMS: atom_id res chain seq x y z
N MET A 1 34.14 11.32 20.68
CA MET A 1 33.32 12.17 19.79
C MET A 1 32.05 11.39 19.45
N THR A 2 31.24 11.17 20.48
CA THR A 2 29.94 10.50 20.43
C THR A 2 28.91 11.60 20.28
N GLU A 3 28.70 12.03 19.04
CA GLU A 3 27.72 13.07 18.72
C GLU A 3 26.31 12.58 19.01
N LEU A 4 25.56 13.44 19.71
CA LEU A 4 24.11 13.42 19.86
C LEU A 4 23.46 13.25 18.49
N LEU A 5 23.10 12.01 18.15
CA LEU A 5 22.09 11.76 17.13
C LEU A 5 20.79 12.34 17.66
N ASP A 6 20.28 13.34 16.95
CA ASP A 6 19.00 13.98 17.21
C ASP A 6 17.93 12.89 17.39
N ASN A 7 17.31 12.85 18.58
CA ASN A 7 16.38 11.80 19.00
C ASN A 7 15.22 11.57 18.00
N ASN A 8 14.94 12.55 17.14
CA ASN A 8 13.90 12.50 16.12
C ASN A 8 14.23 11.51 14.98
N THR A 9 15.49 11.38 14.56
CA THR A 9 15.86 10.48 13.45
C THR A 9 15.76 8.99 13.79
N LYS A 10 15.70 8.65 15.09
CA LYS A 10 15.65 7.26 15.56
C LYS A 10 14.24 6.67 15.47
N LEU A 11 13.18 7.50 15.49
CA LEU A 11 11.79 7.03 15.50
C LEU A 11 11.31 6.53 14.14
N ASP A 12 11.69 7.20 13.05
CA ASP A 12 11.31 6.78 11.68
C ASP A 12 11.87 5.41 11.32
N PHE A 13 13.09 5.11 11.77
CA PHE A 13 13.71 3.80 11.58
C PHE A 13 12.95 2.69 12.34
N VAL A 14 12.48 2.97 13.56
CA VAL A 14 11.75 2.01 14.38
C VAL A 14 10.37 1.68 13.79
N ALA A 15 9.72 2.64 13.12
CA ALA A 15 8.44 2.37 12.47
C ALA A 15 8.57 1.40 11.29
N GLY A 16 9.60 1.56 10.46
CA GLY A 16 9.82 0.68 9.31
C GLY A 16 10.11 -0.79 9.67
N ILE A 17 10.58 -1.07 10.88
CA ILE A 17 10.88 -2.43 11.35
C ILE A 17 9.76 -3.04 12.21
N SER A 18 8.74 -2.28 12.61
CA SER A 18 7.65 -2.78 13.44
C SER A 18 6.68 -3.64 12.61
N PRO A 19 6.41 -4.89 13.01
CA PRO A 19 5.43 -5.73 12.32
C PRO A 19 4.02 -5.11 12.28
N GLN A 20 3.65 -4.37 13.33
CA GLN A 20 2.36 -3.69 13.44
C GLN A 20 2.20 -2.58 12.38
N TYR A 21 3.30 -1.94 11.97
CA TYR A 21 3.25 -0.92 10.93
C TYR A 21 2.83 -1.49 9.57
N TRP A 22 3.21 -2.74 9.26
CA TRP A 22 2.92 -3.38 7.96
C TRP A 22 1.66 -4.24 7.95
N SER A 23 1.13 -4.58 9.11
CA SER A 23 -0.01 -5.47 9.30
C SER A 23 -1.32 -4.71 9.46
N TYR A 24 -2.45 -5.33 9.11
CA TYR A 24 -3.77 -4.80 9.45
C TYR A 24 -4.07 -5.11 10.92
N VAL A 25 -3.92 -4.11 11.79
CA VAL A 25 -4.15 -4.29 13.23
C VAL A 25 -5.64 -4.16 13.52
N PRO A 26 -6.30 -5.17 14.13
CA PRO A 26 -7.69 -5.06 14.57
C PRO A 26 -7.81 -3.95 15.61
N MET A 27 -8.69 -2.97 15.37
CA MET A 27 -8.86 -1.80 16.24
C MET A 27 -10.33 -1.40 16.30
N SER A 28 -10.72 -0.77 17.41
CA SER A 28 -11.98 -0.02 17.44
C SER A 28 -11.83 1.32 16.74
N VAL A 29 -12.94 1.90 16.28
CA VAL A 29 -12.96 3.26 15.72
C VAL A 29 -12.40 4.26 16.72
N MET A 30 -12.78 4.15 17.99
CA MET A 30 -12.27 5.02 19.05
C MET A 30 -10.75 4.90 19.22
N ASP A 31 -10.18 3.70 19.12
CA ASP A 31 -8.73 3.51 19.20
C ASP A 31 -8.01 4.19 18.03
N VAL A 32 -8.56 4.07 16.81
CA VAL A 32 -8.00 4.74 15.62
C VAL A 32 -8.04 6.26 15.77
N LEU A 33 -9.15 6.81 16.27
CA LEU A 33 -9.31 8.25 16.51
C LEU A 33 -8.38 8.77 17.62
N ASN A 34 -7.98 7.91 18.56
CA ASN A 34 -7.08 8.26 19.67
C ASN A 34 -5.59 8.09 19.35
N LEU A 35 -5.24 7.57 18.15
CA LEU A 35 -3.85 7.46 17.72
C LEU A 35 -3.16 8.82 17.77
N LYS A 36 -1.91 8.82 18.25
CA LYS A 36 -1.09 10.03 18.29
C LYS A 36 -0.27 10.14 17.01
N LEU A 37 -0.49 11.21 16.26
CA LEU A 37 0.35 11.53 15.11
C LEU A 37 1.69 12.11 15.59
N LYS A 38 2.79 11.41 15.31
CA LYS A 38 4.16 11.84 15.59
C LYS A 38 5.02 11.55 14.38
N ASP A 39 5.69 12.59 13.87
CA ASP A 39 6.56 12.52 12.69
C ASP A 39 5.83 11.98 11.43
N GLY A 40 4.53 12.29 11.31
CA GLY A 40 3.70 11.83 10.19
C GLY A 40 3.25 10.37 10.29
N ILE A 41 3.60 9.67 11.38
CA ILE A 41 3.24 8.29 11.65
C ILE A 41 2.21 8.26 12.78
N ASN A 42 1.18 7.40 12.68
CA ASN A 42 0.22 7.23 13.76
C ASN A 42 0.77 6.22 14.78
N TRP A 43 0.72 6.57 16.06
CA TRP A 43 1.24 5.76 17.15
C TRP A 43 0.13 5.41 18.14
N MET A 44 0.06 4.12 18.48
CA MET A 44 -0.77 3.60 19.56
C MET A 44 0.04 3.59 20.86
N ILE A 45 -0.56 4.11 21.93
CA ILE A 45 0.02 4.07 23.27
C ILE A 45 -0.37 2.74 23.89
N ILE A 46 0.62 1.89 24.17
CA ILE A 46 0.41 0.63 24.89
C ILE A 46 0.63 0.91 26.37
N HIS A 47 -0.43 0.73 27.17
CA HIS A 47 -0.33 0.77 28.61
C HIS A 47 0.16 -0.60 29.11
N ASP A 48 1.33 -0.64 29.75
CA ASP A 48 1.83 -1.86 30.40
C ASP A 48 0.93 -2.21 31.60
N ASN A 49 0.00 -3.13 31.38
CA ASN A 49 -0.89 -3.64 32.43
C ASN A 49 -0.16 -4.44 33.53
N ASN A 50 1.16 -4.67 33.40
CA ASN A 50 1.95 -5.47 34.33
C ASN A 50 2.25 -4.79 35.69
N ASN A 51 1.91 -3.52 35.88
CA ASN A 51 2.10 -2.84 37.17
C ASN A 51 0.89 -2.94 38.14
N ASN A 52 -0.16 -3.69 37.80
CA ASN A 52 -1.39 -3.75 38.58
C ASN A 52 -1.37 -4.62 39.85
N ASN A 53 -0.20 -4.97 40.40
CA ASN A 53 -0.12 -5.90 41.53
C ASN A 53 0.15 -5.30 42.91
N ASN A 54 0.22 -3.98 43.17
CA ASN A 54 0.41 -3.53 44.57
C ASN A 54 -0.16 -2.16 45.05
N ASP A 55 -0.75 -1.30 44.23
CA ASP A 55 -1.09 0.08 44.68
C ASP A 55 -2.60 0.41 44.78
N TYR A 56 -3.44 -0.53 45.20
CA TYR A 56 -4.85 -0.24 45.55
C TYR A 56 -5.05 0.43 46.93
N ASN A 57 -4.00 0.99 47.55
CA ASN A 57 -4.09 1.58 48.89
C ASN A 57 -3.82 3.10 49.00
N LEU A 58 -3.82 3.86 47.90
CA LEU A 58 -3.59 5.31 47.95
C LEU A 58 -4.76 6.17 47.43
N SER A 59 -5.96 5.92 47.96
CA SER A 59 -7.15 6.75 47.69
C SER A 59 -8.00 6.94 48.96
N SER A 60 -7.41 7.50 50.03
CA SER A 60 -8.17 8.01 51.18
C SER A 60 -7.34 8.93 52.10
N LYS A 61 -6.62 9.91 51.54
CA LYS A 61 -6.21 11.10 52.30
C LYS A 61 -6.68 12.36 51.60
N GLN A 62 -7.96 12.66 51.81
CA GLN A 62 -8.49 14.01 51.66
C GLN A 62 -7.72 14.95 52.59
N LYS A 63 -7.20 16.00 51.98
CA LYS A 63 -6.36 17.05 52.53
C LYS A 63 -7.26 18.03 53.27
N SER A 64 -7.29 17.98 54.60
CA SER A 64 -7.82 19.06 55.43
C SER A 64 -6.80 20.21 55.43
N LEU A 65 -7.23 21.37 54.96
CA LEU A 65 -6.54 22.63 55.14
C LEU A 65 -6.44 22.96 56.63
N SER A 66 -5.23 23.19 57.10
CA SER A 66 -5.00 24.13 58.21
C SER A 66 -3.73 24.91 57.89
N ASP A 67 -3.91 26.22 57.78
CA ASP A 67 -2.87 27.23 57.83
C ASP A 67 -2.01 27.01 59.07
N ASP A 68 -0.69 26.94 58.90
CA ASP A 68 0.23 27.54 59.85
C ASP A 68 1.61 27.77 59.24
N LYS A 69 2.21 28.84 59.75
CA LYS A 69 3.39 29.56 59.25
C LYS A 69 4.72 28.91 59.64
N ASP A 70 5.73 29.43 58.97
CA ASP A 70 7.12 29.62 59.40
C ASP A 70 8.07 28.42 59.43
N GLY A 71 9.00 28.45 58.47
CA GLY A 71 10.42 28.22 58.70
C GLY A 71 10.89 26.76 58.82
N ASN A 72 11.57 26.26 57.78
CA ASN A 72 12.95 25.77 57.93
C ASN A 72 13.52 25.33 56.59
N ASP A 73 14.74 25.79 56.30
CA ASP A 73 15.63 25.18 55.33
C ASP A 73 15.85 23.71 55.70
N ASN A 74 15.59 22.80 54.76
CA ASN A 74 16.28 21.52 54.69
C ASN A 74 16.13 20.89 53.30
N ASP A 75 17.22 21.05 52.56
CA ASP A 75 17.68 20.25 51.44
C ASP A 75 17.46 18.75 51.72
N ASN A 76 16.48 18.13 51.06
CA ASN A 76 16.29 16.68 51.12
C ASN A 76 15.65 16.16 49.83
N GLY A 77 16.49 15.51 49.02
CA GLY A 77 16.11 14.37 48.18
C GLY A 77 15.02 14.64 47.17
N ARG A 78 15.37 15.30 46.06
CA ARG A 78 14.55 15.37 44.85
C ARG A 78 14.33 13.94 44.32
N ALA A 79 13.32 13.27 44.85
CA ALA A 79 12.86 11.96 44.40
C ALA A 79 12.59 12.08 42.90
N GLY A 80 13.47 11.49 42.09
CA GLY A 80 13.36 11.54 40.64
C GLY A 80 12.02 10.93 40.26
N GLU A 81 11.11 11.75 39.75
CA GLU A 81 9.89 11.29 39.08
C GLU A 81 10.32 10.29 38.01
N LYS A 82 10.07 9.01 38.26
CA LYS A 82 10.22 7.97 37.25
C LYS A 82 9.22 8.31 36.16
N LYS A 83 9.70 8.86 35.04
CA LYS A 83 8.90 9.02 33.83
C LYS A 83 8.42 7.63 33.45
N ASN A 84 7.10 7.39 33.54
CA ASN A 84 6.49 6.20 32.99
C ASN A 84 6.78 6.21 31.48
N GLU A 85 7.66 5.31 31.06
CA GLU A 85 8.05 5.16 29.68
C GLU A 85 6.92 4.40 28.98
N PHE A 86 6.07 5.12 28.26
CA PHE A 86 4.98 4.51 27.50
C PHE A 86 5.56 3.80 26.28
N MET A 87 5.19 2.53 26.08
CA MET A 87 5.54 1.81 24.86
C MET A 87 4.66 2.31 23.72
N LEU A 88 5.29 2.81 22.65
CA LEU A 88 4.60 3.30 21.46
C LEU A 88 4.70 2.28 20.33
N SER A 89 3.58 1.93 19.71
CA SER A 89 3.53 1.06 18.54
C SER A 89 3.05 1.83 17.31
N PRO A 90 3.82 1.85 16.20
CA PRO A 90 3.44 2.58 15.00
C PRO A 90 2.42 1.77 14.18
N ILE A 91 1.33 2.42 13.78
CA ILE A 91 0.20 1.83 13.08
C ILE A 91 -0.02 2.58 11.77
N SER A 92 0.04 1.88 10.64
CA SER A 92 -0.30 2.48 9.33
C SER A 92 -1.57 1.90 8.71
N ARG A 93 -1.97 0.69 9.15
CA ARG A 93 -3.08 -0.08 8.61
C ARG A 93 -3.91 -0.64 9.75
N CYS A 94 -5.24 -0.60 9.60
CA CYS A 94 -6.16 -1.15 10.58
C CYS A 94 -7.18 -2.08 9.91
N LEU A 95 -7.68 -3.00 10.73
CA LEU A 95 -8.86 -3.82 10.45
C LEU A 95 -9.99 -3.30 11.33
N LEU A 96 -11.05 -2.79 10.70
CA LEU A 96 -12.26 -2.31 11.37
C LEU A 96 -13.43 -3.24 11.07
N VAL A 97 -14.37 -3.35 12.00
CA VAL A 97 -15.64 -4.08 11.82
C VAL A 97 -16.76 -3.21 12.37
N GLY A 98 -17.78 -2.93 11.56
CA GLY A 98 -18.89 -2.07 11.96
C GLY A 98 -20.01 -2.03 10.94
N TYR A 99 -20.96 -1.13 11.14
CA TYR A 99 -22.11 -0.91 10.27
C TYR A 99 -21.91 0.36 9.45
N ILE A 100 -22.32 0.30 8.18
CA ILE A 100 -22.38 1.50 7.34
C ILE A 100 -23.55 2.37 7.80
N VAL A 101 -23.28 3.56 8.32
CA VAL A 101 -24.34 4.51 8.72
C VAL A 101 -24.58 5.63 7.71
N TYR A 102 -23.64 5.81 6.77
CA TYR A 102 -23.75 6.76 5.67
C TYR A 102 -23.00 6.26 4.44
N LYS A 103 -23.49 6.62 3.25
CA LYS A 103 -22.89 6.29 1.96
C LYS A 103 -23.06 7.47 1.00
N SER A 104 -22.01 7.81 0.26
CA SER A 104 -22.08 8.76 -0.85
C SER A 104 -21.05 8.45 -1.93
N GLN A 105 -21.42 8.60 -3.19
CA GLN A 105 -20.48 8.55 -4.30
C GLN A 105 -19.86 9.93 -4.55
N ARG A 106 -18.56 9.98 -4.83
CA ARG A 106 -17.84 11.19 -5.25
C ARG A 106 -17.83 11.31 -6.77
N ARG A 107 -17.51 12.50 -7.27
CA ARG A 107 -17.40 12.79 -8.72
C ARG A 107 -16.30 11.98 -9.43
N ASP A 108 -15.28 11.55 -8.70
CA ASP A 108 -14.18 10.73 -9.21
C ASP A 108 -14.53 9.23 -9.29
N GLY A 109 -15.76 8.86 -8.91
CA GLY A 109 -16.23 7.49 -8.88
C GLY A 109 -15.93 6.78 -7.56
N SER A 110 -15.16 7.34 -6.63
CA SER A 110 -14.93 6.71 -5.32
C SER A 110 -16.18 6.75 -4.44
N MET A 111 -16.28 5.79 -3.51
CA MET A 111 -17.36 5.71 -2.53
C MET A 111 -16.85 6.15 -1.16
N ILE A 112 -17.60 7.02 -0.49
CA ILE A 112 -17.41 7.38 0.91
C ILE A 112 -18.42 6.61 1.73
N TYR A 113 -17.96 6.02 2.81
CA TYR A 113 -18.77 5.40 3.85
C TYR A 113 -18.47 6.05 5.20
N ILE A 114 -19.47 6.12 6.09
CA ILE A 114 -19.21 6.31 7.53
C ILE A 114 -19.48 4.98 8.21
N LEU A 115 -18.48 4.49 8.92
CA LEU A 115 -18.52 3.24 9.68
C LEU A 115 -18.78 3.53 11.16
N ASP A 116 -19.72 2.79 11.76
CA ASP A 116 -20.01 2.78 13.20
C ASP A 116 -19.76 1.39 13.79
N ASP A 117 -18.86 1.26 14.76
CA ASP A 117 -18.60 0.02 15.50
C ASP A 117 -19.15 0.03 16.94
N GLY A 118 -19.92 1.07 17.30
CA GLY A 118 -20.41 1.32 18.66
C GLY A 118 -19.42 2.05 19.57
N THR A 119 -18.16 2.21 19.15
CA THR A 119 -17.14 2.99 19.88
C THR A 119 -16.94 4.38 19.28
N GLY A 120 -17.25 4.57 17.99
CA GLY A 120 -17.19 5.87 17.32
C GLY A 120 -17.59 5.79 15.85
N LEU A 121 -17.47 6.93 15.16
CA LEU A 121 -17.73 7.07 13.73
C LEU A 121 -16.44 7.41 12.97
N ILE A 122 -16.21 6.77 11.83
CA ILE A 122 -15.04 7.06 10.98
C ILE A 122 -15.37 7.06 9.49
N ASP A 123 -14.80 8.03 8.78
CA ASP A 123 -14.88 8.12 7.32
C ASP A 123 -13.98 7.06 6.66
N CYS A 124 -14.57 6.26 5.78
CA CYS A 124 -13.87 5.26 4.97
C CYS A 124 -14.03 5.61 3.49
N VAL A 125 -12.92 5.64 2.75
CA VAL A 125 -12.92 5.88 1.31
C VAL A 125 -12.59 4.58 0.58
N HIS A 126 -13.53 4.13 -0.24
CA HIS A 126 -13.37 2.99 -1.14
C HIS A 126 -13.18 3.50 -2.56
N TRP A 127 -11.97 3.31 -3.09
CA TRP A 127 -11.66 3.64 -4.46
C TRP A 127 -12.27 2.57 -5.35
N LEU A 128 -13.38 2.89 -6.01
CA LEU A 128 -13.91 2.03 -7.07
C LEU A 128 -12.85 2.03 -8.17
N ASN A 129 -12.21 0.87 -8.37
CA ASN A 129 -11.35 0.68 -9.50
C ASN A 129 -12.21 0.86 -10.75
N ASN A 130 -12.01 1.96 -11.48
CA ASN A 130 -12.66 2.26 -12.77
C ASN A 130 -12.30 1.24 -13.88
N TYR A 131 -11.87 0.03 -13.52
CA TYR A 131 -11.46 -1.04 -14.40
C TYR A 131 -12.58 -2.05 -14.73
N SER A 132 -13.79 -1.90 -14.17
CA SER A 132 -14.91 -2.84 -14.36
C SER A 132 -15.58 -2.82 -15.75
N ASN A 133 -14.92 -2.30 -16.79
CA ASN A 133 -15.36 -2.50 -18.19
C ASN A 133 -14.73 -3.75 -18.84
N ASN A 134 -14.11 -4.65 -18.08
CA ASN A 134 -13.73 -5.96 -18.59
C ASN A 134 -14.22 -7.03 -17.61
N ASN A 135 -14.95 -8.01 -18.14
CA ASN A 135 -15.65 -9.12 -17.48
C ASN A 135 -14.74 -10.10 -16.73
N ASP A 136 -13.71 -9.62 -16.06
CA ASP A 136 -12.69 -10.44 -15.43
C ASP A 136 -12.94 -10.44 -13.92
N THR A 137 -13.44 -11.57 -13.42
CA THR A 137 -13.93 -11.82 -12.06
C THR A 137 -12.82 -11.86 -10.99
N GLN A 138 -11.74 -11.12 -11.18
CA GLN A 138 -10.67 -11.06 -10.20
C GLN A 138 -11.06 -10.03 -9.13
N GLN A 139 -11.75 -10.52 -8.10
CA GLN A 139 -11.94 -9.79 -6.85
C GLN A 139 -10.56 -9.42 -6.29
N ASP A 140 -10.19 -8.14 -6.40
CA ASP A 140 -9.11 -7.55 -5.60
C ASP A 140 -9.22 -8.03 -4.15
N ILE A 141 -8.09 -8.44 -3.56
CA ILE A 141 -7.95 -8.86 -2.15
C ILE A 141 -8.39 -7.74 -1.17
N TYR A 142 -8.60 -6.53 -1.68
CA TYR A 142 -9.11 -5.36 -0.95
C TYR A 142 -10.63 -5.18 -1.05
N HIS A 143 -11.35 -6.05 -1.76
CA HIS A 143 -12.81 -6.05 -1.69
C HIS A 143 -13.21 -6.45 -0.28
N LEU A 144 -13.82 -5.49 0.39
CA LEU A 144 -14.46 -5.64 1.69
C LEU A 144 -15.49 -6.79 1.57
N PRO A 145 -15.27 -7.96 2.20
CA PRO A 145 -16.31 -8.98 2.18
C PRO A 145 -17.47 -8.44 3.00
N SER A 146 -18.66 -8.39 2.39
CA SER A 146 -19.90 -8.22 3.17
C SER A 146 -19.95 -9.34 4.21
N LEU A 147 -20.22 -9.01 5.47
CA LEU A 147 -20.41 -10.03 6.51
C LEU A 147 -21.78 -10.71 6.38
N ASN A 148 -22.69 -10.10 5.61
CA ASN A 148 -23.93 -10.76 5.20
C ASN A 148 -23.59 -11.75 4.08
N MET A 149 -23.34 -13.00 4.45
CA MET A 149 -23.48 -14.12 3.54
C MET A 149 -24.97 -14.30 3.22
N THR A 150 -25.51 -13.50 2.31
CA THR A 150 -26.78 -13.81 1.64
C THR A 150 -26.52 -14.93 0.64
N GLY A 151 -26.17 -16.10 1.18
CA GLY A 151 -26.02 -17.35 0.45
C GLY A 151 -27.05 -18.32 1.00
N GLY A 152 -28.12 -18.54 0.23
CA GLY A 152 -29.01 -19.68 0.42
C GLY A 152 -30.43 -19.28 0.84
N ASP A 153 -31.27 -18.93 -0.13
CA ASP A 153 -32.37 -19.87 -0.42
C ASP A 153 -32.93 -19.66 -1.83
N ASN A 154 -32.60 -20.63 -2.69
CA ASN A 154 -33.50 -21.25 -3.65
C ASN A 154 -34.64 -20.40 -4.26
N THR A 155 -34.35 -19.69 -5.34
CA THR A 155 -35.34 -19.50 -6.41
C THR A 155 -34.69 -19.86 -7.74
N ASN A 156 -34.70 -21.16 -8.04
CA ASN A 156 -34.76 -21.60 -9.43
C ASN A 156 -36.05 -21.02 -10.00
N ASP A 157 -35.95 -20.05 -10.90
CA ASP A 157 -36.82 -19.89 -12.08
C ASP A 157 -36.63 -18.48 -12.67
N GLN A 158 -36.58 -18.42 -14.00
CA GLN A 158 -36.61 -17.26 -14.91
C GLN A 158 -35.28 -16.68 -15.41
N ASP A 159 -34.76 -17.38 -16.43
CA ASP A 159 -34.50 -16.91 -17.80
C ASP A 159 -34.45 -15.38 -18.07
N ASP A 160 -33.32 -14.99 -18.67
CA ASP A 160 -33.16 -14.04 -19.78
C ASP A 160 -33.51 -12.54 -19.59
N ASP A 161 -32.66 -11.79 -18.89
CA ASP A 161 -32.19 -10.46 -19.36
C ASP A 161 -30.88 -10.06 -18.66
N TYR A 162 -29.73 -10.31 -19.31
CA TYR A 162 -28.40 -9.92 -18.84
C TYR A 162 -28.15 -8.43 -19.13
N THR A 163 -28.81 -7.53 -18.39
CA THR A 163 -28.34 -6.15 -18.29
C THR A 163 -27.20 -6.09 -17.28
N ASP A 164 -26.00 -5.79 -17.78
CA ASP A 164 -24.81 -5.11 -17.21
C ASP A 164 -24.78 -4.62 -15.73
N ASP A 165 -25.43 -5.31 -14.80
CA ASP A 165 -25.46 -5.02 -13.35
C ASP A 165 -24.21 -5.60 -12.65
N ALA A 166 -23.06 -5.47 -13.32
CA ALA A 166 -21.75 -5.44 -12.65
C ALA A 166 -21.56 -4.10 -11.89
N ALA A 167 -22.64 -3.58 -11.29
CA ALA A 167 -22.60 -2.66 -10.17
C ALA A 167 -21.97 -3.42 -9.00
N ALA A 168 -20.65 -3.55 -9.07
CA ALA A 168 -19.79 -4.15 -8.06
C ALA A 168 -20.30 -3.75 -6.67
N ALA A 169 -20.77 -4.76 -5.93
CA ALA A 169 -21.55 -4.68 -4.71
C ALA A 169 -21.13 -3.50 -3.81
N CYS A 170 -21.77 -2.35 -3.98
CA CYS A 170 -21.56 -1.21 -3.10
C CYS A 170 -22.40 -1.42 -1.85
N PHE A 171 -21.77 -1.49 -0.67
CA PHE A 171 -22.44 -1.64 0.62
C PHE A 171 -23.58 -0.64 0.79
N SER A 172 -24.70 -1.07 1.34
CA SER A 172 -25.84 -0.24 1.69
C SER A 172 -25.72 0.26 3.12
N VAL A 173 -26.45 1.33 3.45
CA VAL A 173 -26.59 1.77 4.84
C VAL A 173 -27.29 0.67 5.63
N GLY A 174 -26.71 0.30 6.78
CA GLY A 174 -27.13 -0.82 7.62
C GLY A 174 -26.33 -2.11 7.40
N ASP A 175 -25.50 -2.21 6.36
CA ASP A 175 -24.71 -3.41 6.12
C ASP A 175 -23.56 -3.54 7.14
N PRO A 176 -23.37 -4.73 7.74
CA PRO A 176 -22.17 -5.04 8.51
C PRO A 176 -21.01 -5.31 7.56
N VAL A 177 -19.90 -4.60 7.76
CA VAL A 177 -18.72 -4.68 6.90
C VAL A 177 -17.45 -4.90 7.72
N ARG A 178 -16.45 -5.49 7.07
CA ARG A 178 -15.10 -5.63 7.58
C ARG A 178 -14.13 -4.84 6.69
N ILE A 179 -13.51 -3.79 7.22
CA ILE A 179 -12.65 -2.85 6.49
C ILE A 179 -11.18 -3.09 6.77
N PHE A 180 -10.43 -3.47 5.72
CA PHE A 180 -8.97 -3.50 5.72
C PHE A 180 -8.46 -2.24 5.03
N GLY A 181 -7.95 -1.28 5.82
CA GLY A 181 -7.62 0.05 5.31
C GLY A 181 -6.30 0.60 5.80
N LYS A 182 -5.72 1.50 5.01
CA LYS A 182 -4.62 2.38 5.44
C LYS A 182 -5.22 3.60 6.15
N ILE A 183 -4.62 4.00 7.27
CA ILE A 183 -5.05 5.17 8.04
C ILE A 183 -4.40 6.42 7.45
N GLU A 184 -5.19 7.43 7.11
CA GLU A 184 -4.70 8.72 6.63
C GLU A 184 -5.20 9.87 7.51
N CYS A 185 -4.28 10.59 8.16
CA CYS A 185 -4.61 11.76 8.97
C CYS A 185 -4.53 13.03 8.12
N LEU A 186 -5.68 13.57 7.70
CA LEU A 186 -5.74 14.76 6.83
C LEU A 186 -5.11 16.01 7.46
N ALA A 187 -5.08 16.10 8.80
CA ALA A 187 -4.45 17.22 9.51
C ALA A 187 -2.93 17.34 9.24
N SER A 188 -2.27 16.26 8.78
CA SER A 188 -0.84 16.26 8.43
C SER A 188 -0.53 16.95 7.10
N ILE A 189 -1.50 16.99 6.17
CA ILE A 189 -1.30 17.43 4.79
C ILE A 189 -1.17 18.96 4.73
N SER A 190 -1.92 19.68 5.56
CA SER A 190 -1.96 21.14 5.57
C SER A 190 -0.65 21.81 6.00
N LYS A 191 0.13 21.18 6.89
CA LYS A 191 1.43 21.71 7.33
C LYS A 191 2.51 21.57 6.26
N THR A 192 2.47 20.47 5.50
CA THR A 192 3.46 20.21 4.44
C THR A 192 3.27 21.12 3.22
N GLN A 193 2.03 21.50 2.91
CA GLN A 193 1.73 22.47 1.85
C GLN A 193 2.10 23.91 2.26
N LYS A 194 1.83 24.33 3.51
CA LYS A 194 2.24 25.66 4.00
C LYS A 194 3.75 25.91 3.98
N ASN A 195 4.57 24.89 4.28
CA ASN A 195 6.03 25.04 4.22
C ASN A 195 6.56 25.11 2.78
N LYS A 196 5.81 24.62 1.79
CA LYS A 196 6.13 24.83 0.36
C LYS A 196 5.72 26.23 -0.10
N GLU A 197 4.59 26.76 0.38
CA GLU A 197 4.13 28.10 0.03
C GLU A 197 5.00 29.20 0.68
N MET A 198 5.41 29.03 1.94
CA MET A 198 6.28 30.00 2.62
C MET A 198 7.70 30.11 2.02
N ASN A 199 8.16 29.10 1.28
CA ASN A 199 9.41 29.19 0.51
C ASN A 199 9.22 29.75 -0.91
N SER A 200 7.98 30.05 -1.31
CA SER A 200 7.65 30.59 -2.64
C SER A 200 7.17 32.04 -2.64
N GLU A 201 6.86 32.62 -1.48
CA GLU A 201 6.43 34.02 -1.37
C GLU A 201 7.61 35.00 -1.19
N GLY A 202 8.47 35.02 -2.21
CA GLY A 202 9.38 36.11 -2.48
C GLY A 202 8.95 36.84 -3.75
N ARG A 203 8.10 37.86 -3.59
CA ARG A 203 7.60 38.85 -4.59
C ARG A 203 6.26 38.53 -5.27
N GLY A 204 5.21 39.22 -4.82
CA GLY A 204 3.98 39.41 -5.60
C GLY A 204 2.87 40.08 -4.80
N ASN A 205 2.82 41.41 -4.80
CA ASN A 205 1.68 42.18 -4.30
C ASN A 205 0.46 41.98 -5.20
N HIS A 206 -0.63 41.37 -4.71
CA HIS A 206 -1.97 41.69 -5.19
C HIS A 206 -3.03 41.49 -4.10
N LYS A 207 -3.72 42.61 -3.79
CA LYS A 207 -4.98 42.66 -3.04
C LYS A 207 -6.11 42.15 -3.94
N HIS A 208 -6.98 41.25 -3.45
CA HIS A 208 -8.39 41.23 -3.86
C HIS A 208 -9.29 40.56 -2.81
N ASN A 209 -10.55 40.99 -2.87
CA ASN A 209 -11.59 41.00 -1.85
C ASN A 209 -12.25 39.65 -1.55
N HIS A 210 -12.69 39.53 -0.30
CA HIS A 210 -13.70 38.59 0.20
C HIS A 210 -15.10 38.86 -0.37
N ASN A 211 -15.83 37.77 -0.65
CA ASN A 211 -17.23 37.57 -0.21
C ASN A 211 -17.72 36.17 -0.63
N GLY A 212 -18.37 35.43 0.28
CA GLY A 212 -19.38 34.44 -0.11
C GLY A 212 -19.50 33.14 0.70
N TYR A 213 -20.40 33.17 1.68
CA TYR A 213 -21.32 32.11 2.16
C TYR A 213 -20.79 30.87 2.92
N ASP A 214 -20.94 30.93 4.25
CA ASP A 214 -21.03 29.79 5.19
C ASP A 214 -22.45 29.23 5.23
N ASN A 215 -22.61 27.90 5.17
CA ASN A 215 -23.89 27.25 5.51
C ASN A 215 -23.74 25.78 5.97
N ASP A 216 -22.93 25.52 7.02
CA ASP A 216 -22.68 24.15 7.55
C ASP A 216 -22.96 23.97 9.06
N ASN A 217 -23.78 24.83 9.68
CA ASN A 217 -23.98 24.81 11.13
C ASN A 217 -25.12 23.91 11.65
N ASN A 218 -25.75 23.07 10.82
CA ASN A 218 -26.94 22.30 11.24
C ASN A 218 -26.68 20.82 11.59
N VAL A 219 -25.48 20.28 11.34
CA VAL A 219 -25.14 18.87 11.61
C VAL A 219 -24.66 18.66 13.06
N HIS A 220 -24.14 19.71 13.70
CA HIS A 220 -23.46 19.61 14.99
C HIS A 220 -24.41 19.43 16.21
N TYR A 221 -25.71 19.67 16.03
CA TYR A 221 -26.69 19.61 17.13
C TYR A 221 -27.27 18.19 17.32
N ILE A 222 -27.40 17.40 16.25
CA ILE A 222 -28.00 16.05 16.29
C ILE A 222 -27.04 15.01 16.91
N VAL A 223 -25.72 15.16 16.69
CA VAL A 223 -24.69 14.23 17.21
C VAL A 223 -24.53 14.33 18.74
N ARG A 224 -24.86 15.47 19.34
CA ARG A 224 -24.63 15.71 20.78
C ARG A 224 -25.67 15.05 21.68
N GLU A 225 -26.88 14.82 21.15
CA GLU A 225 -27.99 14.24 21.92
C GLU A 225 -27.87 12.71 22.07
N ILE A 226 -27.29 12.02 21.08
CA ILE A 226 -27.06 10.56 21.11
C ILE A 226 -25.90 10.19 22.06
N HIS A 227 -24.88 11.03 22.15
CA HIS A 227 -23.66 10.79 22.93
C HIS A 227 -23.88 10.74 24.45
N THR A 228 -24.99 11.30 24.95
CA THR A 228 -25.23 11.37 26.40
C THR A 228 -26.00 10.15 26.93
N SER A 229 -26.70 9.38 26.07
CA SER A 229 -27.46 8.19 26.52
C SER A 229 -26.67 6.87 26.51
N LEU A 230 -25.53 6.80 25.80
CA LEU A 230 -24.73 5.58 25.62
C LEU A 230 -23.66 5.37 26.71
N ILE A 231 -23.18 6.44 27.35
CA ILE A 231 -22.12 6.38 28.36
C ILE A 231 -22.58 5.68 29.65
N GLU A 232 -23.88 5.63 29.93
CA GLU A 232 -24.41 4.98 31.14
C GLU A 232 -24.59 3.45 31.00
N ARG A 233 -24.45 2.87 29.79
CA ARG A 233 -24.72 1.42 29.57
C ARG A 233 -23.50 0.50 29.48
N PHE A 234 -22.28 1.01 29.35
CA PHE A 234 -21.10 0.16 29.04
C PHE A 234 -20.01 0.06 30.13
N GLY A 235 -20.32 0.43 31.37
CA GLY A 235 -19.39 0.33 32.51
C GLY A 235 -18.99 -1.08 32.97
N SER A 236 -19.08 -2.12 32.14
CA SER A 236 -18.86 -3.51 32.56
C SER A 236 -18.32 -4.44 31.45
N LEU A 237 -17.16 -4.14 30.87
CA LEU A 237 -16.37 -5.13 30.13
C LEU A 237 -14.93 -5.11 30.63
N GLY A 238 -14.68 -5.94 31.65
CA GLY A 238 -13.36 -6.18 32.21
C GLY A 238 -12.63 -7.37 31.57
N SER A 239 -11.30 -7.27 31.54
CA SER A 239 -10.32 -8.37 31.50
C SER A 239 -10.12 -9.14 30.19
N LEU A 240 -9.31 -8.57 29.27
CA LEU A 240 -8.54 -9.32 28.27
C LEU A 240 -7.25 -9.84 28.94
N GLY A 241 -7.35 -10.99 29.61
CA GLY A 241 -6.28 -11.52 30.47
C GLY A 241 -5.80 -12.92 30.11
N ASN A 242 -5.31 -13.17 28.88
CA ASN A 242 -4.37 -14.28 28.62
C ASN A 242 -3.74 -14.17 27.22
N ILE A 243 -2.40 -14.06 27.14
CA ILE A 243 -1.66 -14.08 25.86
C ILE A 243 -1.89 -15.39 25.09
N ASN A 244 -2.20 -16.47 25.79
CA ASN A 244 -2.52 -17.76 25.18
C ASN A 244 -3.84 -17.68 24.40
N SER A 245 -4.81 -16.88 24.84
CA SER A 245 -6.05 -16.67 24.08
C SER A 245 -5.82 -15.91 22.77
N CYS A 246 -4.83 -15.02 22.73
CA CYS A 246 -4.42 -14.35 21.50
C CYS A 246 -3.73 -15.32 20.53
N LEU A 247 -2.92 -16.26 21.05
CA LEU A 247 -2.25 -17.29 20.23
C LEU A 247 -3.23 -18.31 19.65
N ASP A 248 -4.28 -18.68 20.40
CA ASP A 248 -5.32 -19.60 19.93
C ASP A 248 -6.11 -19.02 18.74
N ASN A 249 -6.20 -17.69 18.66
CA ASN A 249 -6.84 -16.98 17.54
C ASN A 249 -5.99 -16.87 16.26
N LEU A 250 -4.66 -17.11 16.34
CA LEU A 250 -3.76 -17.03 15.18
C LEU A 250 -3.74 -18.33 14.34
N GLY A 251 -4.42 -19.38 14.81
CA GLY A 251 -4.47 -20.67 14.15
C GLY A 251 -3.20 -21.53 14.37
N PRO A 252 -3.32 -22.85 14.25
CA PRO A 252 -2.28 -23.80 14.66
C PRO A 252 -0.97 -23.68 13.88
N GLN A 253 -1.02 -23.17 12.64
CA GLN A 253 0.17 -23.02 11.79
C GLN A 253 1.08 -21.88 12.27
N ILE A 254 0.52 -20.70 12.59
CA ILE A 254 1.27 -19.55 13.11
C ILE A 254 1.71 -19.83 14.55
N GLN A 255 0.86 -20.47 15.35
CA GLN A 255 1.19 -20.91 16.70
C GLN A 255 2.38 -21.89 16.70
N SER A 256 2.41 -22.85 15.77
CA SER A 256 3.54 -23.76 15.56
C SER A 256 4.81 -23.03 15.16
N GLN A 257 4.72 -22.03 14.26
CA GLN A 257 5.88 -21.23 13.84
C GLN A 257 6.48 -20.42 15.00
N ILE A 258 5.64 -19.78 15.81
CA ILE A 258 6.04 -19.02 17.01
C ILE A 258 6.64 -19.96 18.07
N ASN A 259 5.96 -21.07 18.38
CA ASN A 259 6.40 -22.03 19.41
C ASN A 259 7.73 -22.69 19.06
N ASN A 260 7.95 -23.00 17.77
CA ASN A 260 9.19 -23.59 17.30
C ASN A 260 10.33 -22.57 17.14
N LYS A 261 10.10 -21.29 17.47
CA LYS A 261 11.03 -20.18 17.17
C LYS A 261 11.54 -20.27 15.73
N ILE A 262 10.70 -20.75 14.82
CA ILE A 262 10.98 -20.63 13.40
C ILE A 262 10.98 -19.13 13.22
N ASN A 263 12.14 -18.57 12.90
CA ASN A 263 12.19 -17.22 12.37
C ASN A 263 11.26 -17.27 11.16
N LEU A 264 10.01 -16.83 11.35
CA LEU A 264 9.25 -16.22 10.27
C LEU A 264 10.30 -15.34 9.61
N PRO A 265 10.60 -15.50 8.32
CA PRO A 265 11.47 -14.56 7.66
C PRO A 265 10.84 -13.22 7.97
N ALA A 266 11.43 -12.49 8.92
CA ALA A 266 11.13 -11.11 9.07
C ALA A 266 11.38 -10.55 7.68
N ALA A 267 10.80 -9.40 7.38
CA ALA A 267 11.48 -8.52 6.45
C ALA A 267 12.85 -8.12 7.04
N ASP A 268 13.73 -9.09 7.30
CA ASP A 268 15.17 -8.93 7.30
C ASP A 268 15.48 -8.53 5.86
N ASP A 269 15.26 -7.24 5.62
CA ASP A 269 15.71 -6.45 4.48
C ASP A 269 17.23 -6.62 4.25
N ILE A 270 17.93 -7.35 5.12
CA ILE A 270 19.33 -7.77 5.03
C ILE A 270 19.58 -8.65 3.81
N TYR A 271 18.65 -9.53 3.43
CA TYR A 271 18.84 -10.40 2.27
C TYR A 271 17.94 -9.99 1.09
N THR A 272 18.50 -9.10 0.27
CA THR A 272 18.27 -8.88 -1.17
C THR A 272 17.16 -7.94 -1.66
N CYS A 273 16.10 -7.56 -0.92
CA CYS A 273 14.93 -6.82 -1.51
C CYS A 273 14.34 -7.47 -2.78
N SER A 274 14.82 -8.67 -3.14
CA SER A 274 14.47 -9.39 -4.37
C SER A 274 13.00 -9.74 -4.36
N TRP A 275 12.45 -10.03 -3.18
CA TRP A 275 11.03 -10.28 -2.98
C TRP A 275 10.12 -9.12 -3.41
N ARG A 276 10.59 -7.86 -3.37
CA ARG A 276 9.81 -6.71 -3.86
C ARG A 276 9.80 -6.61 -5.38
N VAL A 277 10.79 -7.21 -6.03
CA VAL A 277 10.94 -7.21 -7.48
C VAL A 277 10.30 -8.46 -8.09
N PHE A 278 10.44 -9.60 -7.41
CA PHE A 278 10.06 -10.90 -7.93
C PHE A 278 8.87 -11.53 -7.20
N GLY A 279 8.55 -11.10 -5.98
CA GLY A 279 7.55 -11.72 -5.12
C GLY A 279 8.18 -12.53 -3.98
N THR A 280 7.49 -12.63 -2.84
CA THR A 280 7.98 -13.27 -1.60
C THR A 280 8.32 -14.75 -1.75
N ASN A 281 7.62 -15.45 -2.63
CA ASN A 281 7.77 -16.88 -2.88
C ASN A 281 7.96 -17.17 -4.38
N CYS A 282 8.66 -16.29 -5.13
CA CYS A 282 8.87 -16.51 -6.56
C CYS A 282 9.72 -17.77 -6.77
N CYS A 283 9.11 -18.78 -7.41
CA CYS A 283 9.76 -20.02 -7.85
C CYS A 283 9.91 -20.07 -9.38
N CYS A 284 9.68 -18.95 -10.07
CA CYS A 284 9.80 -18.87 -11.51
C CYS A 284 11.27 -19.05 -11.93
N ASN A 285 11.51 -19.87 -12.95
CA ASN A 285 12.83 -20.08 -13.55
C ASN A 285 12.85 -19.51 -14.97
N LEU A 286 12.79 -18.18 -15.07
CA LEU A 286 12.69 -17.48 -16.37
C LEU A 286 14.08 -17.01 -16.79
N SER A 287 14.49 -17.28 -18.03
CA SER A 287 15.84 -16.95 -18.52
C SER A 287 16.13 -15.44 -18.61
N TYR A 288 15.09 -14.61 -18.56
CA TYR A 288 15.17 -13.15 -18.64
C TYR A 288 14.90 -12.48 -17.28
N MET A 289 14.68 -13.26 -16.21
CA MET A 289 14.27 -12.76 -14.89
C MET A 289 15.23 -11.71 -14.34
N ASP A 290 16.53 -12.03 -14.32
CA ASP A 290 17.56 -11.14 -13.78
C ASP A 290 17.87 -9.96 -14.70
N ASP A 291 17.81 -10.19 -16.02
CA ASP A 291 18.10 -9.18 -17.03
C ASP A 291 17.01 -8.11 -17.11
N MET A 292 15.75 -8.49 -16.90
CA MET A 292 14.59 -7.59 -17.02
C MET A 292 13.96 -7.23 -15.67
N LEU A 293 14.43 -7.84 -14.57
CA LEU A 293 13.83 -7.69 -13.23
C LEU A 293 12.33 -8.00 -13.23
N TYR A 294 11.98 -9.12 -13.86
CA TYR A 294 10.61 -9.54 -14.15
C TYR A 294 10.33 -10.97 -13.65
N CYS A 295 9.23 -11.18 -12.92
CA CYS A 295 8.76 -12.51 -12.50
C CYS A 295 7.23 -12.54 -12.62
N HIS A 296 6.66 -13.62 -13.17
CA HIS A 296 5.21 -13.80 -13.32
C HIS A 296 4.43 -13.59 -12.02
N CYS A 297 5.06 -13.84 -10.86
CA CYS A 297 4.45 -13.63 -9.54
C CYS A 297 4.12 -12.17 -9.19
N GLN A 298 4.63 -11.19 -9.94
CA GLN A 298 4.32 -9.77 -9.75
C GLN A 298 3.60 -9.16 -10.96
N CYS A 299 3.43 -9.93 -12.02
CA CYS A 299 2.94 -9.43 -13.29
C CYS A 299 1.43 -9.50 -13.35
N LYS A 300 0.83 -8.55 -14.07
CA LYS A 300 -0.61 -8.61 -14.34
C LYS A 300 -0.91 -9.77 -15.29
N VAL A 301 -1.76 -10.70 -14.86
CA VAL A 301 -2.29 -11.78 -15.71
C VAL A 301 -3.06 -11.13 -16.87
N GLU A 302 -2.84 -11.58 -18.10
CA GLU A 302 -3.64 -11.17 -19.26
C GLU A 302 -4.65 -12.27 -19.58
N PRO A 303 -5.96 -11.98 -19.68
CA PRO A 303 -6.98 -13.01 -19.92
C PRO A 303 -6.80 -13.80 -21.21
N LEU A 304 -6.20 -13.18 -22.24
CA LEU A 304 -5.90 -13.83 -23.51
C LEU A 304 -4.59 -14.65 -23.49
N ASP A 305 -3.83 -14.59 -22.39
CA ASP A 305 -2.57 -15.31 -22.18
C ASP A 305 -2.37 -15.64 -20.68
N PRO A 306 -3.27 -16.42 -20.07
CA PRO A 306 -3.27 -16.66 -18.62
C PRO A 306 -2.05 -17.46 -18.16
N SER A 307 -1.45 -18.25 -19.05
CA SER A 307 -0.24 -19.03 -18.81
C SER A 307 1.05 -18.30 -19.19
N TYR A 308 0.97 -17.04 -19.63
CA TYR A 308 2.11 -16.22 -20.06
C TYR A 308 2.92 -16.77 -21.24
N HIS A 309 2.45 -17.78 -21.97
CA HIS A 309 3.21 -18.40 -23.06
C HIS A 309 3.52 -17.39 -24.18
N PHE A 310 2.52 -16.59 -24.57
CA PHE A 310 2.70 -15.61 -25.63
C PHE A 310 3.58 -14.46 -25.17
N ARG A 311 3.40 -14.00 -23.94
CA ARG A 311 4.23 -12.98 -23.30
C ARG A 311 5.69 -13.43 -23.20
N ASP A 312 5.94 -14.67 -22.77
CA ASP A 312 7.29 -15.23 -22.66
C ASP A 312 7.98 -15.28 -24.02
N ALA A 313 7.26 -15.69 -25.06
CA ALA A 313 7.80 -15.68 -26.42
C ALA A 313 8.19 -14.28 -26.89
N ILE A 314 7.39 -13.25 -26.57
CA ILE A 314 7.77 -11.85 -26.83
C ILE A 314 9.05 -11.49 -26.07
N LEU A 315 9.13 -11.81 -24.76
CA LEU A 315 10.29 -11.50 -23.93
C LEU A 315 11.56 -12.20 -24.41
N HIS A 316 11.48 -13.45 -24.85
CA HIS A 316 12.62 -14.16 -25.45
C HIS A 316 13.08 -13.55 -26.77
N ILE A 317 12.15 -13.11 -27.63
CA ILE A 317 12.50 -12.41 -28.88
C ILE A 317 13.17 -11.07 -28.56
N LEU A 318 12.64 -10.31 -27.61
CA LEU A 318 13.22 -9.04 -27.19
C LEU A 318 14.61 -9.23 -26.55
N GLN A 319 14.79 -10.25 -25.71
CA GLN A 319 16.10 -10.62 -25.14
C GLN A 319 17.10 -11.00 -26.26
N SER A 320 16.65 -11.76 -27.25
CA SER A 320 17.47 -12.15 -28.41
C SER A 320 17.85 -10.95 -29.28
N MET A 321 16.96 -9.97 -29.43
CA MET A 321 17.23 -8.71 -30.12
C MET A 321 18.24 -7.86 -29.33
N GLN A 322 18.08 -7.78 -28.00
CA GLN A 322 18.98 -7.05 -27.10
C GLN A 322 20.39 -7.63 -27.10
N ALA A 323 20.53 -8.96 -27.16
CA ALA A 323 21.82 -9.64 -27.21
C ALA A 323 22.63 -9.30 -28.48
N ARG A 324 21.97 -8.84 -29.56
CA ARG A 324 22.62 -8.44 -30.82
C ARG A 324 23.11 -6.99 -30.84
N THR A 325 22.78 -6.21 -29.82
CA THR A 325 23.19 -4.81 -29.71
C THR A 325 23.96 -4.57 -28.42
N THR A 326 25.01 -3.75 -28.50
CA THR A 326 25.78 -3.33 -27.34
C THR A 326 25.07 -2.24 -26.54
N GLU A 327 24.18 -1.50 -27.21
CA GLU A 327 23.42 -0.38 -26.66
C GLU A 327 22.02 -0.82 -26.18
N ARG A 328 21.26 0.13 -25.61
CA ARG A 328 19.85 -0.08 -25.26
C ARG A 328 19.02 -0.43 -26.50
N LEU A 329 18.20 -1.47 -26.44
CA LEU A 329 17.36 -1.89 -27.56
C LEU A 329 16.17 -0.93 -27.77
N GLN A 330 16.17 -0.23 -28.90
CA GLN A 330 15.01 0.48 -29.44
C GLN A 330 14.45 -0.32 -30.62
N PHE A 331 13.14 -0.48 -30.69
CA PHE A 331 12.49 -1.29 -31.73
C PHE A 331 11.12 -0.74 -32.09
N ILE A 332 10.66 -1.07 -33.30
CA ILE A 332 9.34 -0.66 -33.79
C ILE A 332 8.35 -1.80 -33.55
N TYR A 333 7.18 -1.52 -32.94
CA TYR A 333 6.16 -2.53 -32.64
C TYR A 333 5.82 -3.42 -33.84
N LYS A 334 5.71 -2.82 -35.04
CA LYS A 334 5.42 -3.53 -36.30
C LYS A 334 6.42 -4.66 -36.60
N GLN A 335 7.68 -4.54 -36.18
CA GLN A 335 8.69 -5.61 -36.35
C GLN A 335 8.34 -6.84 -35.51
N ILE A 336 7.90 -6.64 -34.25
CA ILE A 336 7.46 -7.71 -33.37
C ILE A 336 6.12 -8.29 -33.83
N ARG A 337 5.18 -7.42 -34.21
CA ARG A 337 3.86 -7.82 -34.73
C ARG A 337 3.94 -8.66 -35.99
N ASN A 338 4.94 -8.44 -36.84
CA ASN A 338 5.14 -9.20 -38.09
C ASN A 338 6.03 -10.44 -37.93
N ASN A 339 6.46 -10.79 -36.71
CA ASN A 339 7.23 -11.99 -36.47
C ASN A 339 6.36 -13.24 -36.67
N GLU A 340 6.75 -14.11 -37.62
CA GLU A 340 5.99 -15.31 -38.01
C GLU A 340 5.79 -16.31 -36.86
N GLN A 341 6.80 -16.48 -36.00
CA GLN A 341 6.72 -17.39 -34.85
C GLN A 341 5.69 -16.88 -33.83
N LEU A 342 5.69 -15.57 -33.55
CA LEU A 342 4.69 -14.96 -32.68
C LEU A 342 3.29 -14.99 -33.28
N GLN A 343 3.14 -14.79 -34.60
CA GLN A 343 1.85 -14.93 -35.27
C GLN A 343 1.27 -16.35 -35.14
N THR A 344 2.13 -17.35 -35.30
CA THR A 344 1.77 -18.77 -35.16
C THR A 344 1.37 -19.09 -33.72
N LEU A 345 2.15 -18.62 -32.74
CA LEU A 345 1.86 -18.83 -31.33
C LEU A 345 0.58 -18.10 -30.89
N ALA A 346 0.39 -16.84 -31.26
CA ALA A 346 -0.83 -16.08 -30.99
C ALA A 346 -2.07 -16.79 -31.56
N SER A 347 -1.96 -17.32 -32.79
CA SER A 347 -3.03 -18.09 -33.42
C SER A 347 -3.38 -19.35 -32.64
N ARG A 348 -2.41 -19.98 -31.96
CA ARG A 348 -2.62 -21.17 -31.13
C ARG A 348 -3.26 -20.81 -29.78
N GLU A 349 -2.76 -19.79 -29.10
CA GLU A 349 -3.30 -19.36 -27.80
C GLU A 349 -4.76 -18.91 -27.93
N ILE A 350 -5.13 -18.23 -29.02
CA ILE A 350 -6.52 -17.81 -29.26
C ILE A 350 -7.46 -19.00 -29.51
N ILE A 351 -7.00 -20.07 -30.16
CA ILE A 351 -7.83 -21.27 -30.37
C ILE A 351 -8.19 -21.92 -29.03
N VAL A 352 -7.23 -22.00 -28.10
CA VAL A 352 -7.45 -22.59 -26.77
C VAL A 352 -8.53 -21.82 -25.98
N VAL A 353 -8.58 -20.50 -26.13
CA VAL A 353 -9.61 -19.66 -25.49
C VAL A 353 -10.97 -19.77 -26.19
N ASP A 354 -10.99 -19.89 -27.52
CA ASP A 354 -12.23 -19.94 -28.33
C ASP A 354 -12.92 -21.32 -28.27
N GLU A 355 -12.17 -22.41 -28.11
CA GLU A 355 -12.70 -23.78 -27.90
C GLU A 355 -13.61 -23.86 -26.67
N GLN A 356 -13.39 -23.00 -25.68
CA GLN A 356 -14.24 -22.90 -24.49
C GLN A 356 -15.58 -22.18 -24.77
N GLN A 357 -15.71 -21.49 -25.91
CA GLN A 357 -16.86 -20.61 -26.23
C GLN A 357 -17.72 -21.08 -27.43
N GLN A 358 -17.43 -22.24 -28.04
CA GLN A 358 -18.26 -22.91 -29.08
C GLN A 358 -18.80 -22.02 -30.22
N HIS A 359 -18.05 -21.01 -30.67
CA HIS A 359 -18.48 -20.14 -31.77
C HIS A 359 -17.65 -20.35 -33.03
N ASP A 360 -18.33 -20.52 -34.18
CA ASP A 360 -17.69 -20.49 -35.51
C ASP A 360 -17.07 -19.10 -35.75
N THR A 361 -15.76 -18.99 -35.56
CA THR A 361 -15.04 -17.72 -35.74
C THR A 361 -14.53 -17.55 -37.16
N THR A 362 -14.97 -16.46 -37.81
CA THR A 362 -14.47 -16.08 -39.15
C THR A 362 -12.99 -15.67 -39.10
N THR A 363 -12.24 -15.87 -40.19
CA THR A 363 -10.82 -15.47 -40.31
C THR A 363 -10.56 -14.01 -39.94
N LYS A 364 -11.52 -13.12 -40.25
CA LYS A 364 -11.43 -11.70 -39.89
C LYS A 364 -11.47 -11.50 -38.37
N LYS A 365 -12.38 -12.19 -37.66
CA LYS A 365 -12.47 -12.15 -36.19
C LYS A 365 -11.20 -12.69 -35.54
N LYS A 366 -10.63 -13.77 -36.09
CA LYS A 366 -9.34 -14.33 -35.62
C LYS A 366 -8.20 -13.32 -35.69
N ASN A 367 -8.05 -12.61 -36.81
CA ASN A 367 -7.00 -11.58 -36.95
C ASN A 367 -7.19 -10.43 -35.94
N THR A 368 -8.44 -10.00 -35.71
CA THR A 368 -8.75 -8.98 -34.69
C THR A 368 -8.40 -9.44 -33.27
N LEU A 369 -8.63 -10.72 -32.94
CA LEU A 369 -8.24 -11.28 -31.64
C LEU A 369 -6.71 -11.35 -31.50
N ILE A 370 -5.98 -11.69 -32.57
CA ILE A 370 -4.51 -11.68 -32.59
C ILE A 370 -4.02 -10.26 -32.32
N ASP A 371 -4.55 -9.26 -33.03
CA ASP A 371 -4.18 -7.86 -32.79
C ASP A 371 -4.46 -7.41 -31.36
N ARG A 372 -5.61 -7.84 -30.81
CA ARG A 372 -5.97 -7.56 -29.42
C ARG A 372 -4.97 -8.20 -28.44
N LEU A 373 -4.57 -9.46 -28.66
CA LEU A 373 -3.57 -10.15 -27.83
C LEU A 373 -2.24 -9.39 -27.84
N PHE A 374 -1.71 -9.02 -29.01
CA PHE A 374 -0.46 -8.23 -29.08
C PHE A 374 -0.58 -6.89 -28.34
N LEU A 375 -1.64 -6.12 -28.60
CA LEU A 375 -1.84 -4.80 -27.98
C LEU A 375 -1.96 -4.91 -26.46
N LYS A 376 -2.71 -5.89 -25.97
CA LYS A 376 -2.91 -6.12 -24.54
C LYS A 376 -1.62 -6.58 -23.86
N THR A 377 -0.88 -7.51 -24.46
CA THR A 377 0.41 -7.95 -23.93
C THR A 377 1.42 -6.81 -23.88
N PHE A 378 1.54 -5.98 -24.92
CA PHE A 378 2.40 -4.78 -24.87
C PHE A 378 1.94 -3.76 -23.85
N SER A 379 0.62 -3.60 -23.66
CA SER A 379 0.07 -2.76 -22.61
C SER A 379 0.45 -3.28 -21.22
N ALA A 380 0.38 -4.59 -20.99
CA ALA A 380 0.82 -5.24 -19.75
C ALA A 380 2.33 -5.05 -19.54
N LEU A 381 3.17 -5.29 -20.56
CA LEU A 381 4.62 -5.08 -20.46
C LEU A 381 5.01 -3.62 -20.18
N ARG A 382 4.24 -2.63 -20.65
CA ARG A 382 4.42 -1.23 -20.28
C ARG A 382 4.09 -0.98 -18.81
N ASN A 383 2.95 -1.48 -18.35
CA ASN A 383 2.52 -1.33 -16.96
C ASN A 383 3.50 -2.01 -16.00
N ASP A 384 4.00 -3.19 -16.38
CA ASP A 384 5.00 -3.96 -15.65
C ASP A 384 6.40 -3.34 -15.74
N GLY A 385 6.57 -2.23 -16.45
CA GLY A 385 7.84 -1.50 -16.50
C GLY A 385 8.95 -2.12 -17.36
N ILE A 386 8.60 -2.98 -18.32
CA ILE A 386 9.54 -3.73 -19.15
C ILE A 386 9.80 -3.06 -20.49
N VAL A 387 8.79 -2.40 -21.06
CA VAL A 387 8.94 -1.60 -22.28
C VAL A 387 8.39 -0.19 -22.06
N CYS A 388 8.98 0.80 -22.74
CA CYS A 388 8.47 2.17 -22.74
C CYS A 388 8.23 2.64 -24.18
N LEU A 389 7.06 3.21 -24.45
CA LEU A 389 6.76 3.87 -25.72
C LEU A 389 7.52 5.19 -25.78
N LEU A 390 8.50 5.29 -26.68
CA LEU A 390 9.31 6.50 -26.89
C LEU A 390 8.61 7.47 -27.85
N ASN A 391 8.02 6.94 -28.92
CA ASN A 391 7.38 7.74 -29.96
C ASN A 391 6.06 7.09 -30.40
N THR A 392 4.95 7.80 -30.16
CA THR A 392 3.59 7.37 -30.50
C THR A 392 3.32 7.38 -32.01
N ASN A 393 4.06 8.16 -32.80
CA ASN A 393 3.81 8.28 -34.24
C ASN A 393 4.45 7.13 -35.02
N THR A 394 5.55 6.59 -34.52
CA THR A 394 6.31 5.50 -35.16
C THR A 394 6.13 4.17 -34.44
N ASP A 395 5.35 4.13 -33.35
CA ASP A 395 5.25 2.99 -32.42
C ASP A 395 6.65 2.46 -32.03
N GLU A 396 7.54 3.37 -31.66
CA GLU A 396 8.90 3.04 -31.23
C GLU A 396 8.95 2.81 -29.73
N TYR A 397 9.49 1.66 -29.33
CA TYR A 397 9.59 1.20 -27.95
C TYR A 397 11.05 1.07 -27.54
N LEU A 398 11.31 1.31 -26.25
CA LEU A 398 12.54 1.00 -25.55
C LEU A 398 12.32 -0.24 -24.68
N LEU A 399 13.18 -1.26 -24.82
CA LEU A 399 13.27 -2.35 -23.85
C LEU A 399 14.06 -1.86 -22.63
N ILE A 400 13.50 -2.04 -21.43
CA ILE A 400 14.12 -1.64 -20.17
C ILE A 400 14.81 -2.85 -19.53
N THR A 401 16.11 -3.02 -19.78
CA THR A 401 16.92 -4.05 -19.12
C THR A 401 17.74 -3.48 -17.96
N ARG A 402 18.09 -4.36 -17.02
CA ARG A 402 18.96 -4.08 -15.88
C ARG A 402 20.29 -3.49 -16.34
N ASP A 403 21.00 -4.20 -17.20
CA ASP A 403 22.39 -3.92 -17.58
C ASP A 403 22.54 -2.74 -18.55
N LYS A 404 21.58 -2.52 -19.47
CA LYS A 404 21.67 -1.49 -20.51
C LYS A 404 20.92 -0.20 -20.19
N VAL A 405 19.93 -0.25 -19.31
CA VAL A 405 19.08 0.92 -19.01
C VAL A 405 19.16 1.31 -17.54
N LEU A 406 18.83 0.37 -16.65
CA LEU A 406 18.62 0.71 -15.25
C LEU A 406 19.93 0.91 -14.47
N GLU A 407 20.87 0.00 -14.59
CA GLU A 407 22.16 0.05 -13.91
C GLU A 407 23.01 1.26 -14.34
N PRO A 408 23.16 1.58 -15.66
CA PRO A 408 23.85 2.79 -16.07
C PRO A 408 23.23 4.07 -15.49
N TYR A 409 21.90 4.13 -15.43
CA TYR A 409 21.19 5.26 -14.83
C TYR A 409 21.51 5.40 -13.34
N ILE A 410 21.47 4.30 -12.57
CA ILE A 410 21.78 4.31 -11.14
C ILE A 410 23.26 4.61 -10.87
N ARG A 411 24.19 4.07 -11.67
CA ARG A 411 25.61 4.41 -11.56
C ARG A 411 25.86 5.89 -11.77
N ASN A 412 25.26 6.49 -12.80
CA ASN A 412 25.38 7.93 -13.03
C ASN A 412 24.85 8.75 -11.84
N GLN A 413 23.71 8.36 -11.26
CA GLN A 413 23.16 9.01 -10.07
C GLN A 413 24.08 8.89 -8.84
N ILE A 414 24.75 7.76 -8.65
CA ILE A 414 25.74 7.57 -7.58
C ILE A 414 26.96 8.46 -7.82
N ASP A 415 27.47 8.50 -9.05
CA ASP A 415 28.67 9.25 -9.42
C ASP A 415 28.44 10.76 -9.32
N GLU A 416 27.28 11.26 -9.74
CA GLU A 416 26.89 12.67 -9.57
C GLU A 416 26.83 13.06 -8.08
N LYS A 417 26.37 12.17 -7.20
CA LYS A 417 26.37 12.42 -5.74
C LYS A 417 27.80 12.43 -5.18
N LYS A 418 28.65 11.49 -5.62
CA LYS A 418 30.07 11.45 -5.24
C LYS A 418 30.81 12.72 -5.65
N LYS A 419 30.64 13.18 -6.90
CA LYS A 419 31.25 14.43 -7.42
C LYS A 419 30.85 15.66 -6.61
N ASN A 420 29.61 15.68 -6.10
CA ASN A 420 29.09 16.80 -5.32
C ASN A 420 29.39 16.71 -3.81
N ASN A 421 30.22 15.75 -3.36
CA ASN A 421 30.49 15.48 -1.94
C ASN A 421 29.21 15.30 -1.09
N LYS A 422 28.10 14.88 -1.71
CA LYS A 422 26.84 14.63 -1.00
C LYS A 422 26.85 13.21 -0.45
N ARG A 423 26.40 13.05 0.80
CA ARG A 423 26.16 11.72 1.37
C ARG A 423 25.25 10.92 0.45
N ILE A 424 25.62 9.68 0.14
CA ILE A 424 24.81 8.78 -0.69
C ILE A 424 23.55 8.44 0.10
N SER A 425 22.46 9.17 -0.15
CA SER A 425 21.14 8.89 0.42
C SER A 425 20.68 7.50 0.00
N ASN A 426 19.92 6.78 0.84
CA ASN A 426 19.30 5.50 0.44
C ASN A 426 18.26 5.65 -0.66
N TYR A 427 17.67 6.83 -0.81
CA TYR A 427 16.72 7.18 -1.86
C TYR A 427 17.37 7.46 -3.21
N ILE A 428 16.63 7.16 -4.28
CA ILE A 428 16.96 7.48 -5.67
C ILE A 428 16.13 8.70 -6.04
N SER A 429 16.79 9.76 -6.51
CA SER A 429 16.08 10.96 -6.91
C SER A 429 15.53 10.76 -8.31
N TYR A 430 14.26 11.07 -8.50
CA TYR A 430 13.63 11.13 -9.82
C TYR A 430 13.75 12.52 -10.46
N GLU A 431 14.35 13.48 -9.75
CA GLU A 431 14.61 14.81 -10.26
C GLU A 431 15.55 14.69 -11.47
N ASN A 432 15.07 15.13 -12.63
CA ASN A 432 15.73 14.98 -13.94
C ASN A 432 15.85 13.55 -14.46
N SER A 433 15.10 12.60 -13.91
CA SER A 433 15.04 11.25 -14.46
C SER A 433 14.36 11.25 -15.84
N PRO A 434 14.84 10.44 -16.81
CA PRO A 434 14.16 10.29 -18.08
C PRO A 434 12.70 9.84 -17.89
N PRO A 435 11.77 10.19 -18.80
CA PRO A 435 10.35 9.82 -18.66
C PRO A 435 10.11 8.30 -18.50
N TYR A 436 10.96 7.47 -19.14
CA TYR A 436 10.90 6.01 -19.04
C TYR A 436 11.39 5.46 -17.69
N ILE A 437 12.00 6.29 -16.85
CA ILE A 437 12.34 5.92 -15.47
C ILE A 437 11.23 6.38 -14.51
N SER A 438 10.76 7.62 -14.65
CA SER A 438 9.79 8.21 -13.72
C SER A 438 8.36 7.66 -13.86
N ARG A 439 7.95 7.27 -15.08
CA ARG A 439 6.55 6.88 -15.35
C ARG A 439 6.30 5.38 -15.35
N VAL A 440 7.35 4.59 -15.54
CA VAL A 440 7.24 3.19 -15.98
C VAL A 440 7.77 2.23 -14.91
N LEU A 441 8.61 2.69 -13.99
CA LEU A 441 9.31 1.80 -13.05
C LEU A 441 8.87 1.99 -11.60
N HIS A 442 8.55 0.87 -10.98
CA HIS A 442 8.47 0.72 -9.53
C HIS A 442 9.83 1.06 -8.89
N ASN A 443 9.81 1.92 -7.87
CA ASN A 443 11.00 2.40 -7.15
C ASN A 443 11.82 1.23 -6.56
N GLU A 444 11.14 0.15 -6.23
CA GLU A 444 11.66 -1.12 -5.74
C GLU A 444 12.75 -1.69 -6.66
N ARG A 445 12.57 -1.63 -7.99
CA ARG A 445 13.59 -2.13 -8.95
C ARG A 445 14.85 -1.30 -8.95
N LEU A 446 14.71 0.02 -8.89
CA LEU A 446 15.84 0.93 -8.86
C LEU A 446 16.65 0.78 -7.56
N LEU A 447 15.95 0.65 -6.42
CA LEU A 447 16.56 0.39 -5.12
C LEU A 447 17.27 -0.97 -5.09
N TYR A 448 16.68 -1.99 -5.70
CA TYR A 448 17.30 -3.31 -5.85
C TYR A 448 18.63 -3.22 -6.60
N ILE A 449 18.65 -2.56 -7.77
CA ILE A 449 19.87 -2.38 -8.57
C ILE A 449 20.94 -1.61 -7.83
N LYS A 450 20.55 -0.52 -7.16
CA LYS A 450 21.48 0.27 -6.36
C LYS A 450 22.18 -0.57 -5.30
N ARG A 451 21.43 -1.45 -4.64
CA ARG A 451 22.00 -2.37 -3.65
C ARG A 451 22.97 -3.37 -4.30
N LEU A 452 22.62 -3.94 -5.45
CA LEU A 452 23.52 -4.85 -6.19
C LEU A 452 24.85 -4.14 -6.54
N ILE A 453 24.79 -2.89 -7.01
CA ILE A 453 26.00 -2.10 -7.29
C ILE A 453 26.85 -1.92 -6.02
N GLN A 454 26.22 -1.59 -4.89
CA GLN A 454 26.93 -1.40 -3.61
C GLN A 454 27.58 -2.71 -3.12
N GLN A 455 26.92 -3.85 -3.30
CA GLN A 455 27.48 -5.16 -2.96
C GLN A 455 28.70 -5.48 -3.82
N GLN A 456 28.61 -5.29 -5.14
CA GLN A 456 29.73 -5.48 -6.06
C GLN A 456 30.92 -4.55 -5.76
N ASP A 457 30.66 -3.31 -5.34
CA ASP A 457 31.72 -2.37 -4.95
C ASP A 457 32.37 -2.79 -3.62
N ASN A 458 31.61 -3.37 -2.68
CA ASN A 458 32.14 -3.88 -1.41
C ASN A 458 32.96 -5.16 -1.60
N GLU A 459 32.62 -6.02 -2.56
CA GLU A 459 33.39 -7.25 -2.87
C GLU A 459 34.75 -6.96 -3.53
N LYS A 460 34.92 -5.77 -4.12
CA LYS A 460 36.16 -5.33 -4.77
C LYS A 460 37.16 -4.66 -3.82
N ASN A 461 36.72 -4.23 -2.64
CA ASN A 461 37.55 -3.59 -1.61
C ASN A 461 37.92 -4.60 -0.52
#